data_AF-A0A177L001-F1
#
_entry.id   AF-A0A177L001-F1
#
_cell.length_a   1.000
_cell.length_b   1.000
_cell.length_c   1.000
_cell.angle_alpha   90.00
_cell.angle_beta   90.00
_cell.angle_gamma   90.00
#
_symmetry.space_group_name_H-M   'P 1'
#
loop_
_entity.id
_entity.type
_entity.pdbx_description
1 polymer ?
#
loop_
_entity_poly.entity_id
_entity_poly.type
_entity_poly.pdbx_seq_one_letter_code
_entity_poly.pdbx_strand_id
1 'polypeptide(L)'
;MEETISLKELAETLKKRLKLIVLITIAAALISGLISYFLLTPIYQTSTQLLVNQTKTEQQVYNTGEVQTNLQLISTYNVIMKSPAILDKVSENLALNLSAAQLSSKITVQSEQDSQVVNITVQDEDPGIAADIANETARVFQAEIVNIMNVDNVSILAPAEVKENMSPVKPQPMLNIAIAIVVGLMAGVGLAFLLEYLDNTVKTEQDVEKLLGLPVLGSVTTIEIKEGPSSKPSSQKKQAVRGETIGS
;
A
#
# COMPACT_ATOMS: atom_id res chain seq x y z
N MET A 1 -2.47 45.75 3.49
CA MET A 1 -1.59 45.09 4.46
C MET A 1 -1.44 43.66 3.96
N GLU A 2 -0.25 43.25 3.59
CA GLU A 2 0.01 41.87 3.19
C GLU A 2 -0.02 41.03 4.47
N GLU A 3 -1.04 40.19 4.63
CA GLU A 3 -1.04 39.19 5.70
C GLU A 3 0.04 38.14 5.36
N THR A 4 1.25 38.39 5.84
CA THR A 4 2.34 37.44 5.73
C THR A 4 2.09 36.36 6.79
N ILE A 5 1.61 35.20 6.35
CA ILE A 5 1.47 34.02 7.21
C ILE A 5 2.83 33.74 7.84
N SER A 6 2.94 33.91 9.15
CA SER A 6 4.20 33.72 9.86
C SER A 6 4.46 32.22 10.04
N LEU A 7 5.70 31.79 9.83
CA LEU A 7 6.12 30.40 10.10
C LEU A 7 5.82 29.98 11.55
N LYS A 8 5.79 30.93 12.49
CA LYS A 8 5.44 30.70 13.88
C LYS A 8 3.97 30.30 14.05
N GLU A 9 3.07 30.95 13.33
CA GLU A 9 1.62 30.68 13.37
C GLU A 9 1.31 29.30 12.77
N LEU A 10 1.98 28.92 11.67
CA LEU A 10 1.87 27.57 11.11
C LEU A 10 2.27 26.49 12.13
N ALA A 11 3.35 26.72 12.88
CA ALA A 11 3.81 25.79 13.91
C ALA A 11 2.86 25.71 15.11
N GLU A 12 2.22 26.82 15.50
CA GLU A 12 1.23 26.86 16.58
C GLU A 12 -0.04 26.09 16.22
N THR A 13 -0.55 26.26 14.99
CA THR A 13 -1.70 25.51 14.47
C THR A 13 -1.46 23.99 14.52
N LEU A 14 -0.28 23.56 14.05
CA LEU A 14 0.11 22.15 14.07
C LEU A 14 0.21 21.61 15.50
N LYS A 15 0.80 22.36 16.43
CA LYS A 15 0.89 21.96 17.85
C LYS A 15 -0.48 21.86 18.51
N LYS A 16 -1.36 22.84 18.28
CA LYS A 16 -2.72 22.89 18.83
C LYS A 16 -3.57 21.69 18.39
N ARG A 17 -3.39 21.23 17.16
CA ARG A 17 -4.15 20.13 16.55
C ARG A 17 -3.38 18.81 16.42
N LEU A 18 -2.22 18.68 17.07
CA LEU A 18 -1.36 17.50 16.93
C LEU A 18 -2.08 16.18 17.24
N LYS A 19 -2.93 16.16 18.27
CA LYS A 19 -3.74 14.98 18.64
C LYS A 19 -4.67 14.54 17.51
N LEU A 20 -5.27 15.50 16.80
CA LEU A 20 -6.16 15.24 15.67
C LEU A 20 -5.37 14.67 14.49
N ILE A 21 -4.22 15.28 14.16
CA ILE A 21 -3.34 14.81 13.08
C ILE A 21 -2.92 13.36 13.34
N VAL A 22 -2.40 13.08 14.55
CA VAL A 22 -1.96 11.74 14.95
C VAL A 22 -3.11 10.73 14.90
N LEU A 23 -4.30 11.10 15.37
CA LEU A 23 -5.47 10.22 15.36
C LEU A 23 -5.91 9.84 13.95
N ILE A 24 -5.95 10.81 13.03
CA ILE A 24 -6.29 10.57 11.62
C ILE A 24 -5.24 9.67 10.96
N THR A 25 -3.95 9.95 11.18
CA THR A 25 -2.86 9.14 10.62
C THR A 25 -2.91 7.71 11.13
N ILE A 26 -3.12 7.50 12.44
CA ILE A 26 -3.25 6.16 13.02
C ILE A 26 -4.49 5.45 12.47
N ALA A 27 -5.63 6.13 12.38
CA ALA A 27 -6.84 5.55 11.81
C ALA A 27 -6.62 5.11 10.35
N ALA A 28 -5.99 5.96 9.52
CA ALA A 28 -5.66 5.63 8.14
C ALA A 28 -4.72 4.41 8.04
N ALA A 29 -3.68 4.36 8.88
CA ALA A 29 -2.76 3.24 8.93
C ALA A 29 -3.45 1.93 9.35
N LEU A 30 -4.31 1.98 10.38
CA LEU A 30 -5.08 0.83 10.85
C LEU A 30 -6.05 0.32 9.80
N ILE A 31 -6.80 1.22 9.13
CA ILE A 31 -7.72 0.86 8.05
C ILE A 31 -6.94 0.22 6.89
N SER A 32 -5.83 0.82 6.46
CA SER A 32 -4.99 0.28 5.38
C SER A 32 -4.42 -1.11 5.72
N GLY A 33 -3.97 -1.29 6.96
CA GLY A 33 -3.50 -2.58 7.48
C GLY A 33 -4.61 -3.62 7.51
N LEU A 34 -5.78 -3.27 8.05
CA LEU A 34 -6.93 -4.17 8.12
C LEU A 34 -7.35 -4.63 6.71
N ILE A 35 -7.46 -3.70 5.76
CA ILE A 35 -7.79 -4.02 4.37
C ILE A 35 -6.72 -4.92 3.75
N SER A 36 -5.43 -4.59 3.93
CA SER A 36 -4.34 -5.33 3.30
C SER A 36 -4.15 -6.74 3.86
N TYR A 37 -4.41 -6.97 5.15
CA TYR A 37 -4.22 -8.28 5.77
C TYR A 37 -5.48 -9.16 5.77
N PHE A 38 -6.69 -8.56 5.79
CA PHE A 38 -7.93 -9.32 5.96
C PHE A 38 -8.87 -9.29 4.75
N LEU A 39 -8.80 -8.28 3.88
CA LEU A 39 -9.74 -8.15 2.75
C LEU A 39 -9.10 -8.46 1.39
N LEU A 40 -7.85 -8.08 1.17
CA LEU A 40 -7.18 -8.29 -0.11
C LEU A 40 -6.69 -9.73 -0.24
N THR A 41 -6.99 -10.36 -1.37
CA THR A 41 -6.54 -11.72 -1.65
C THR A 41 -5.03 -11.75 -1.94
N PRO A 42 -4.28 -12.71 -1.37
CA PRO A 42 -2.87 -12.87 -1.65
C PRO A 42 -2.67 -13.35 -3.09
N ILE A 43 -1.79 -12.68 -3.82
CA ILE A 43 -1.43 -13.04 -5.20
C ILE A 43 -0.01 -13.57 -5.20
N TYR A 44 0.17 -14.77 -5.73
CA TYR A 44 1.44 -15.43 -5.93
C TYR A 44 1.94 -15.22 -7.35
N GLN A 45 3.24 -15.33 -7.52
CA GLN A 45 3.89 -15.15 -8.80
C GLN A 45 4.80 -16.33 -9.11
N THR A 46 4.66 -16.90 -10.29
CA THR A 46 5.55 -17.92 -10.84
C THR A 46 6.11 -17.44 -12.17
N SER A 47 7.27 -17.96 -12.54
CA SER A 47 7.95 -17.56 -13.77
C SER A 47 8.57 -18.78 -14.46
N THR A 48 8.41 -18.86 -15.77
CA THR A 48 9.16 -19.80 -16.63
C THR A 48 10.07 -19.01 -17.56
N GLN A 49 11.23 -19.58 -17.87
CA GLN A 49 12.23 -18.98 -18.75
C GLN A 49 12.28 -19.72 -20.07
N LEU A 50 12.20 -18.97 -21.16
CA LEU A 50 12.42 -19.43 -22.52
C LEU A 50 13.74 -18.88 -23.04
N LEU A 51 14.54 -19.74 -23.65
CA LEU A 51 15.68 -19.33 -24.47
C LEU A 51 15.27 -19.40 -25.94
N VAL A 52 15.41 -18.28 -26.64
CA VAL A 52 15.16 -18.21 -28.08
C VAL A 52 16.48 -18.11 -28.83
N ASN A 53 16.90 -19.23 -29.40
CA ASN A 53 18.07 -19.29 -30.25
C ASN A 53 17.65 -19.11 -31.72
N GLN A 54 18.60 -18.91 -32.62
CA GLN A 54 18.36 -19.12 -34.06
C GLN A 54 19.42 -20.12 -34.54
N THR A 55 19.01 -21.27 -35.10
CA THR A 55 19.97 -22.14 -35.77
C THR A 55 20.49 -21.42 -36.99
N LYS A 56 21.81 -21.25 -37.05
CA LYS A 56 22.50 -20.85 -38.26
C LYS A 56 22.60 -22.07 -39.16
N THR A 57 21.97 -22.04 -40.33
CA THR A 57 22.32 -22.97 -41.42
C THR A 57 23.80 -22.76 -41.76
N GLU A 58 24.59 -23.81 -41.50
CA GLU A 58 26.06 -24.02 -41.44
C GLU A 58 27.08 -23.13 -42.19
N GLN A 59 26.74 -22.09 -42.95
CA GLN A 59 27.74 -21.31 -43.70
C GLN A 59 27.34 -19.84 -43.88
N GLN A 60 27.40 -19.01 -42.84
CA GLN A 60 27.59 -17.56 -43.03
C GLN A 60 28.32 -16.91 -41.83
N VAL A 61 29.19 -15.96 -42.20
CA VAL A 61 30.05 -15.13 -41.36
C VAL A 61 29.23 -14.40 -40.29
N TYR A 62 29.75 -14.27 -39.07
CA TYR A 62 29.14 -13.47 -38.01
C TYR A 62 29.03 -12.00 -38.46
N ASN A 63 27.85 -11.59 -38.92
CA ASN A 63 27.57 -10.21 -39.24
C ASN A 63 26.96 -9.52 -38.01
N THR A 64 27.62 -8.47 -37.50
CA THR A 64 27.21 -7.77 -36.26
C THR A 64 25.79 -7.19 -36.36
N GLY A 65 25.28 -6.96 -37.57
CA GLY A 65 23.89 -6.53 -37.80
C GLY A 65 22.82 -7.59 -37.50
N GLU A 66 23.13 -8.88 -37.66
CA GLU A 66 22.17 -9.97 -37.44
C GLU A 66 21.85 -10.18 -35.96
N VAL A 67 22.84 -9.98 -35.09
CA VAL A 67 22.62 -10.05 -33.62
C VAL A 67 21.61 -8.97 -33.19
N GLN A 68 21.69 -7.77 -33.77
CA GLN A 68 20.77 -6.68 -33.45
C GLN A 68 19.33 -6.97 -33.94
N THR A 69 19.17 -7.55 -35.13
CA THR A 69 17.85 -7.99 -35.63
C THR A 69 17.29 -9.12 -34.77
N ASN A 70 18.13 -10.04 -34.31
CA ASN A 70 17.72 -11.16 -33.46
C ASN A 70 17.22 -10.71 -32.09
N LEU A 71 17.83 -9.68 -31.50
CA LEU A 71 17.34 -9.07 -30.26
C LEU A 71 16.03 -8.30 -30.46
N GLN A 72 15.83 -7.66 -31.62
CA GLN A 72 14.57 -6.95 -31.93
C GLN A 72 13.38 -7.91 -32.07
N LEU A 73 13.59 -9.12 -32.61
CA LEU A 73 12.54 -10.14 -32.74
C LEU A 73 12.01 -10.66 -31.41
N ILE A 74 12.77 -10.54 -30.32
CA ILE A 74 12.34 -10.95 -28.99
C ILE A 74 11.14 -10.12 -28.51
N SER A 75 11.13 -8.83 -28.83
CA SER A 75 9.99 -7.96 -28.53
C SER A 75 8.71 -8.42 -29.25
N THR A 76 8.85 -8.91 -30.48
CA THR A 76 7.74 -9.50 -31.25
C THR A 76 7.25 -10.80 -30.61
N TYR A 77 8.15 -11.65 -30.13
CA TYR A 77 7.78 -12.87 -29.41
C TYR A 77 6.97 -12.58 -28.15
N ASN A 78 7.28 -11.52 -27.41
CA ASN A 78 6.49 -11.09 -26.26
C ASN A 78 5.03 -10.76 -26.64
N VAL A 79 4.82 -10.15 -27.81
CA VAL A 79 3.48 -9.84 -28.32
C VAL A 79 2.74 -11.12 -28.76
N ILE A 80 3.44 -12.04 -29.45
CA ILE A 80 2.84 -13.30 -29.91
C ILE A 80 2.44 -14.19 -28.73
N MET A 81 3.29 -14.32 -27.71
CA MET A 81 2.97 -15.08 -26.49
C MET A 81 1.71 -14.58 -25.78
N LYS A 82 1.44 -13.27 -25.85
CA LYS A 82 0.25 -12.64 -25.27
C LYS A 82 -0.95 -12.56 -26.22
N SER A 83 -0.83 -13.11 -27.42
CA SER A 83 -1.87 -13.04 -28.43
C SER A 83 -3.00 -14.06 -28.16
N PRO A 84 -4.23 -13.80 -28.63
CA PRO A 84 -5.33 -14.76 -28.50
C PRO A 84 -5.02 -16.14 -29.11
N ALA A 85 -4.26 -16.19 -30.20
CA ALA A 85 -3.87 -17.45 -30.85
C ALA A 85 -3.11 -18.42 -29.94
N ILE A 86 -2.35 -17.89 -28.96
CA ILE A 86 -1.66 -18.67 -27.94
C ILE A 86 -2.54 -18.84 -26.71
N LEU A 87 -3.10 -17.74 -26.19
CA LEU A 87 -3.78 -17.74 -24.89
C LEU A 87 -5.12 -18.48 -24.90
N ASP A 88 -5.84 -18.51 -26.02
CA ASP A 88 -7.07 -19.29 -26.13
C ASP A 88 -6.75 -20.79 -26.05
N LYS A 89 -5.67 -21.24 -26.70
CA LYS A 89 -5.18 -22.63 -26.61
C LYS A 89 -4.73 -23.00 -25.20
N VAL A 90 -4.02 -22.09 -24.51
CA VAL A 90 -3.64 -22.29 -23.10
C VAL A 90 -4.87 -22.45 -22.22
N SER A 91 -5.89 -21.60 -22.43
CA SER A 91 -7.14 -21.68 -21.68
C SER A 91 -7.87 -23.00 -21.94
N GLU A 92 -7.90 -23.46 -23.19
CA GLU A 92 -8.52 -24.72 -23.58
C GLU A 92 -7.78 -25.93 -22.99
N ASN A 93 -6.45 -25.97 -23.13
CA ASN A 93 -5.62 -27.08 -22.63
C ASN A 93 -5.68 -27.25 -21.11
N LEU A 94 -5.78 -26.14 -20.38
CA LEU A 94 -5.89 -26.15 -18.91
C LEU A 94 -7.34 -26.14 -18.42
N ALA A 95 -8.33 -26.19 -19.33
CA ALA A 95 -9.76 -26.11 -19.04
C ALA A 95 -10.13 -24.90 -18.13
N LEU A 96 -9.50 -23.75 -18.37
CA LEU A 96 -9.72 -22.54 -17.62
C LEU A 96 -10.95 -21.79 -18.15
N ASN A 97 -11.80 -21.30 -17.25
CA ASN A 97 -12.94 -20.43 -17.58
C ASN A 97 -12.51 -18.96 -17.75
N LEU A 98 -11.42 -18.72 -18.50
CA LEU A 98 -10.86 -17.40 -18.72
C LEU A 98 -10.78 -17.11 -20.22
N SER A 99 -11.02 -15.86 -20.59
CA SER A 99 -10.75 -15.38 -21.95
C SER A 99 -9.25 -15.10 -22.14
N ALA A 100 -8.76 -15.11 -23.38
CA ALA A 100 -7.40 -14.64 -23.70
C ALA A 100 -7.10 -13.24 -23.13
N ALA A 101 -8.08 -12.33 -23.11
CA ALA A 101 -7.89 -10.99 -22.53
C ALA A 101 -7.62 -11.05 -21.02
N GLN A 102 -8.34 -11.90 -20.29
CA GLN A 102 -8.13 -12.09 -18.85
C GLN A 102 -6.77 -12.75 -18.58
N LEU A 103 -6.40 -13.78 -19.35
CA LEU A 103 -5.07 -14.41 -19.25
C LEU A 103 -3.95 -13.41 -19.57
N SER A 104 -4.11 -12.61 -20.63
CA SER A 104 -3.12 -11.60 -21.02
C SER A 104 -2.89 -10.53 -19.94
N SER A 105 -3.89 -10.26 -19.10
CA SER A 105 -3.74 -9.36 -17.94
C SER A 105 -3.00 -9.99 -16.76
N LYS A 106 -3.06 -11.32 -16.62
CA LYS A 106 -2.35 -12.10 -15.59
C LYS A 106 -0.91 -12.42 -15.98
N ILE A 107 -0.62 -12.44 -17.29
CA ILE A 107 0.68 -12.82 -17.85
C ILE A 107 1.50 -11.57 -18.21
N THR A 108 2.71 -11.49 -17.67
CA THR A 108 3.73 -10.52 -18.06
C THR A 108 4.86 -11.25 -18.77
N VAL A 109 5.16 -10.83 -19.99
CA VAL A 109 6.27 -11.39 -20.78
C VAL A 109 7.32 -10.30 -20.95
N GLN A 110 8.53 -10.55 -20.47
CA GLN A 110 9.65 -9.61 -20.54
C GLN A 110 10.91 -10.32 -21.04
N SER A 111 11.61 -9.68 -21.96
CA SER A 111 12.94 -10.08 -22.38
C SER A 111 13.98 -9.54 -21.42
N GLU A 112 14.94 -10.36 -21.01
CA GLU A 112 16.11 -9.90 -20.28
C GLU A 112 16.97 -9.00 -21.18
N GLN A 113 17.52 -7.92 -20.62
CA GLN A 113 18.21 -6.90 -21.41
C GLN A 113 19.46 -7.49 -22.08
N ASP A 114 19.62 -7.21 -23.37
CA ASP A 114 20.71 -7.72 -24.23
C ASP A 114 20.84 -9.26 -24.20
N SER A 115 19.74 -9.96 -23.93
CA SER A 115 19.69 -11.41 -23.77
C SER A 115 18.63 -12.05 -24.65
N GLN A 116 18.85 -13.31 -25.01
CA GLN A 116 17.90 -14.18 -25.70
C GLN A 116 16.93 -14.91 -24.77
N VAL A 117 16.96 -14.55 -23.48
CA VAL A 117 16.08 -15.13 -22.46
C VAL A 117 14.82 -14.28 -22.32
N VAL A 118 13.68 -14.95 -22.37
CA VAL A 118 12.37 -14.39 -22.12
C VAL A 118 11.79 -14.97 -20.85
N ASN A 119 11.41 -14.09 -19.93
CA ASN A 119 10.69 -14.40 -18.71
C ASN A 119 9.18 -14.29 -18.95
N ILE A 120 8.47 -15.40 -18.79
CA ILE A 120 7.00 -15.44 -18.73
C ILE A 120 6.62 -15.53 -17.27
N THR A 121 6.02 -14.48 -16.75
CA THR A 121 5.62 -14.36 -15.35
C THR A 121 4.11 -14.33 -15.24
N VAL A 122 3.55 -15.16 -14.37
CA VAL A 122 2.10 -15.29 -14.17
C VAL A 122 1.76 -14.99 -12.72
N GLN A 123 0.71 -14.18 -12.53
CA GLN A 123 0.18 -13.83 -11.21
C GLN A 123 -1.21 -14.43 -11.01
N ASP A 124 -1.37 -15.24 -9.97
CA ASP A 124 -2.64 -15.86 -9.60
C ASP A 124 -2.78 -16.03 -8.08
N GLU A 125 -4.00 -16.27 -7.62
CA GLU A 125 -4.29 -16.58 -6.21
C GLU A 125 -3.80 -17.99 -5.83
N ASP A 126 -3.78 -18.91 -6.81
CA ASP A 126 -3.22 -20.24 -6.64
C ASP A 126 -1.84 -20.33 -7.33
N PRO A 127 -0.75 -20.59 -6.58
CA PRO A 127 0.59 -20.71 -7.15
C PRO A 127 0.72 -21.89 -8.13
N GLY A 128 -0.05 -22.97 -7.95
CA GLY A 128 -0.10 -24.11 -8.86
C GLY A 128 -0.67 -23.71 -10.21
N ILE A 129 -1.84 -23.05 -10.21
CA ILE A 129 -2.47 -22.54 -11.45
C ILE A 129 -1.53 -21.55 -12.15
N ALA A 130 -0.87 -20.65 -11.40
CA ALA A 130 0.10 -19.74 -11.98
C ALA A 130 1.24 -20.48 -12.69
N ALA A 131 1.82 -21.50 -12.06
CA ALA A 131 2.88 -22.31 -12.64
C ALA A 131 2.41 -23.06 -13.90
N ASP A 132 1.21 -23.65 -13.85
CA ASP A 132 0.64 -24.38 -14.98
C ASP A 132 0.40 -23.46 -16.18
N ILE A 133 -0.18 -22.27 -15.97
CA ILE A 133 -0.37 -21.27 -17.03
C ILE A 133 0.97 -20.84 -17.61
N ALA A 134 1.99 -20.58 -16.78
CA ALA A 134 3.30 -20.16 -17.23
C ALA A 134 3.94 -21.23 -18.14
N ASN A 135 3.98 -22.46 -17.65
CA ASN A 135 4.54 -23.61 -18.36
C ASN A 135 3.78 -23.95 -19.63
N GLU A 136 2.44 -23.90 -19.59
CA GLU A 136 1.61 -24.19 -20.76
C GLU A 136 1.75 -23.10 -21.82
N THR A 137 1.81 -21.83 -21.42
CA THR A 137 2.08 -20.72 -22.35
C THR A 137 3.40 -20.93 -23.09
N ALA A 138 4.44 -21.37 -22.37
CA ALA A 138 5.73 -21.71 -22.97
C ALA A 138 5.63 -22.88 -23.96
N ARG A 139 4.93 -23.96 -23.61
CA ARG A 139 4.74 -25.14 -24.48
C ARG A 139 3.93 -24.82 -25.73
N VAL A 140 2.79 -24.14 -25.58
CA VAL A 140 1.95 -23.73 -26.72
C VAL A 140 2.71 -22.78 -27.62
N PHE A 141 3.41 -21.79 -27.06
CA PHE A 141 4.24 -20.88 -27.86
C PHE A 141 5.32 -21.63 -28.64
N GLN A 142 6.05 -22.56 -27.99
CA GLN A 142 7.07 -23.38 -28.65
C GLN A 142 6.49 -24.19 -29.82
N ALA A 143 5.29 -24.74 -29.68
CA ALA A 143 4.64 -25.50 -30.75
C ALA A 143 4.12 -24.62 -31.90
N GLU A 144 3.57 -23.45 -31.58
CA GLU A 144 2.89 -22.58 -32.55
C GLU A 144 3.84 -21.64 -33.29
N ILE A 145 4.96 -21.24 -32.68
CA ILE A 145 5.89 -20.29 -33.30
C ILE A 145 6.52 -20.85 -34.58
N VAL A 146 6.62 -22.17 -34.71
CA VAL A 146 7.01 -22.87 -35.94
C VAL A 146 6.03 -22.55 -37.07
N ASN A 147 4.73 -22.58 -36.80
CA ASN A 147 3.71 -22.31 -37.81
C ASN A 147 3.53 -20.81 -38.10
N ILE A 148 3.75 -19.95 -37.10
CA ILE A 148 3.55 -18.50 -37.23
C ILE A 148 4.73 -17.83 -37.95
N MET A 149 5.96 -18.21 -37.57
CA MET A 149 7.19 -17.51 -37.99
C MET A 149 8.19 -18.42 -38.72
N ASN A 150 7.91 -19.73 -38.86
CA ASN A 150 8.86 -20.72 -39.40
C ASN A 150 10.18 -20.75 -38.61
N VAL A 151 10.08 -20.66 -37.28
CA VAL A 151 11.21 -20.70 -36.34
C VAL A 151 11.04 -21.90 -35.40
N ASP A 152 12.04 -22.76 -35.32
CA ASP A 152 12.05 -24.00 -34.54
C ASP A 152 12.98 -23.97 -33.31
N ASN A 153 13.50 -22.79 -32.97
CA ASN A 153 14.63 -22.64 -32.04
C ASN A 153 14.25 -22.04 -30.68
N VAL A 154 13.06 -22.35 -30.18
CA VAL A 154 12.64 -21.98 -28.82
C VAL A 154 12.81 -23.17 -27.90
N SER A 155 13.44 -22.96 -26.75
CA SER A 155 13.62 -23.98 -25.72
C SER A 155 13.24 -23.46 -24.35
N ILE A 156 12.63 -24.32 -23.53
CA ILE A 156 12.31 -23.99 -22.13
C ILE A 156 13.61 -24.16 -21.33
N LEU A 157 14.15 -23.04 -20.83
CA LEU A 157 15.40 -23.01 -20.06
C LEU A 157 15.18 -23.42 -18.61
N ALA A 158 14.12 -22.87 -17.99
CA ALA A 158 13.75 -23.21 -16.63
C ALA A 158 12.21 -23.21 -16.53
N PRO A 159 11.57 -24.36 -16.22
CA PRO A 159 10.14 -24.41 -16.00
C PRO A 159 9.74 -23.66 -14.73
N ALA A 160 8.50 -23.19 -14.68
CA ALA A 160 7.90 -22.64 -13.47
C ALA A 160 7.65 -23.77 -12.45
N GLU A 161 8.14 -23.57 -11.23
CA GLU A 161 7.98 -24.50 -10.11
C GLU A 161 7.35 -23.79 -8.90
N VAL A 162 6.46 -24.50 -8.21
CA VAL A 162 5.88 -24.04 -6.94
C VAL A 162 6.83 -24.43 -5.81
N LYS A 163 7.39 -23.43 -5.12
CA LYS A 163 8.25 -23.65 -3.95
C LYS A 163 7.41 -23.66 -2.68
N GLU A 164 7.78 -24.50 -1.71
CA GLU A 164 7.04 -24.62 -0.43
C GLU A 164 7.01 -23.32 0.38
N ASN A 165 7.98 -22.42 0.16
CA ASN A 165 8.13 -21.16 0.90
C ASN A 165 7.82 -19.91 0.05
N MET A 166 6.93 -20.04 -0.95
CA MET A 166 6.51 -18.88 -1.75
C MET A 166 5.72 -17.87 -0.90
N SER A 167 6.24 -16.64 -0.82
CA SER A 167 5.52 -15.51 -0.27
C SER A 167 4.70 -14.80 -1.35
N PRO A 168 3.49 -14.31 -1.04
CA PRO A 168 2.70 -13.56 -2.00
C PRO A 168 3.40 -12.25 -2.39
N VAL A 169 3.30 -11.86 -3.66
CA VAL A 169 3.86 -10.61 -4.18
C VAL A 169 2.93 -9.41 -3.93
N LYS A 170 1.63 -9.67 -3.73
CA LYS A 170 0.61 -8.68 -3.38
C LYS A 170 -0.38 -9.25 -2.36
N PRO A 171 -1.00 -8.41 -1.51
CA PRO A 171 -0.69 -6.99 -1.33
C PRO A 171 0.69 -6.78 -0.67
N GLN A 172 1.22 -5.56 -0.78
CA GLN A 172 2.45 -5.16 -0.08
C GLN A 172 2.06 -4.36 1.17
N PRO A 173 1.68 -5.01 2.29
CA PRO A 173 1.05 -4.34 3.42
C PRO A 173 1.92 -3.23 4.01
N MET A 174 3.24 -3.44 4.09
CA MET A 174 4.18 -2.43 4.57
C MET A 174 4.17 -1.17 3.70
N LEU A 175 4.16 -1.32 2.37
CA LEU A 175 4.10 -0.19 1.45
C LEU A 175 2.74 0.52 1.54
N ASN A 176 1.64 -0.25 1.56
CA ASN A 176 0.29 0.31 1.65
C ASN A 176 0.07 1.10 2.95
N ILE A 177 0.60 0.60 4.08
CA ILE A 177 0.54 1.29 5.37
C ILE A 177 1.41 2.55 5.34
N ALA A 178 2.61 2.50 4.77
CA ALA A 178 3.47 3.67 4.64
C ALA A 178 2.81 4.78 3.80
N ILE A 179 2.20 4.42 2.66
CA ILE A 179 1.44 5.34 1.82
C ILE A 179 0.25 5.92 2.61
N ALA A 180 -0.50 5.08 3.34
CA ALA A 180 -1.62 5.52 4.15
C ALA A 180 -1.20 6.47 5.28
N ILE A 181 -0.03 6.29 5.89
CA ILE A 181 0.53 7.20 6.89
C ILE A 181 0.82 8.57 6.27
N VAL A 182 1.48 8.60 5.10
CA VAL A 182 1.80 9.86 4.40
C VAL A 182 0.54 10.61 4.02
N VAL A 183 -0.42 9.92 3.39
CA VAL A 183 -1.70 10.49 2.99
C VAL A 183 -2.51 10.94 4.21
N GLY A 184 -2.55 10.14 5.27
CA GLY A 184 -3.22 10.46 6.53
C GLY A 184 -2.62 11.70 7.21
N LEU A 185 -1.30 11.84 7.19
CA LEU A 185 -0.62 13.02 7.72
C LEU A 185 -0.95 14.26 6.90
N MET A 186 -0.87 14.18 5.57
CA MET A 186 -1.24 15.29 4.68
C MET A 186 -2.70 15.72 4.89
N ALA A 187 -3.63 14.76 4.95
CA ALA A 187 -5.03 15.02 5.21
C ALA A 187 -5.26 15.61 6.62
N GLY A 188 -4.59 15.08 7.64
CA GLY A 188 -4.66 15.58 9.01
C GLY A 188 -4.15 17.01 9.15
N VAL A 189 -3.04 17.34 8.48
CA VAL A 189 -2.49 18.71 8.43
C VAL A 189 -3.45 19.64 7.71
N GLY A 190 -3.94 19.24 6.53
CA GLY A 190 -4.92 20.03 5.77
C GLY A 190 -6.20 20.30 6.58
N LEU A 191 -6.72 19.29 7.28
CA LEU A 191 -7.89 19.43 8.14
C LEU A 191 -7.61 20.31 9.37
N ALA A 192 -6.40 20.22 9.95
CA ALA A 192 -6.00 21.08 11.06
C ALA A 192 -5.99 22.56 10.65
N PHE A 193 -5.43 22.88 9.48
CA PHE A 193 -5.46 24.23 8.94
C PHE A 193 -6.86 24.69 8.57
N LEU A 194 -7.67 23.83 7.96
CA LEU A 194 -9.07 24.15 7.65
C LEU A 194 -9.87 24.47 8.92
N LEU A 195 -9.71 23.66 9.97
CA LEU A 195 -10.38 23.90 11.25
C LEU A 195 -9.88 25.16 11.95
N GLU A 196 -8.62 25.54 11.77
CA GLU A 196 -8.09 26.79 12.32
C GLU A 196 -8.58 28.00 11.52
N TYR A 197 -8.63 27.90 10.19
CA TYR A 197 -9.16 28.93 9.31
C TYR A 197 -10.65 29.22 9.57
N LEU A 198 -11.42 28.20 9.96
CA LEU A 198 -12.84 28.35 10.32
C LEU A 198 -13.06 28.75 11.79
N ASP A 199 -12.01 28.76 12.62
CA ASP A 199 -12.08 29.09 14.06
C ASP A 199 -12.00 30.61 14.26
N ASN A 200 -13.15 31.29 14.26
CA ASN A 200 -13.24 32.74 14.47
C ASN A 200 -13.28 33.16 15.97
N THR A 201 -12.81 32.31 16.89
CA THR A 201 -12.91 32.59 18.32
C THR A 201 -11.65 33.27 18.87
N VAL A 202 -11.83 34.31 19.69
CA VAL A 202 -10.75 34.96 20.44
C VAL A 202 -10.41 34.12 21.68
N LYS A 203 -9.20 33.57 21.77
CA LYS A 203 -8.82 32.65 22.86
C LYS A 203 -7.65 33.13 23.70
N THR A 204 -6.85 34.06 23.17
CA THR A 204 -5.65 34.55 23.84
C THR A 204 -5.63 36.07 23.90
N GLU A 205 -4.86 36.61 24.85
CA GLU A 205 -4.61 38.04 24.97
C GLU A 205 -4.00 38.60 23.67
N GLN A 206 -3.18 37.79 22.98
CA GLN A 206 -2.60 38.10 21.68
C GLN A 206 -3.65 38.21 20.57
N ASP A 207 -4.70 37.38 20.60
CA ASP A 207 -5.83 37.48 19.67
C ASP A 207 -6.58 38.81 19.88
N VAL A 208 -6.77 39.23 21.14
CA VAL A 208 -7.41 40.51 21.50
C VAL A 208 -6.58 41.70 21.02
N GLU A 209 -5.27 41.67 21.29
CA GLU A 209 -4.31 42.70 20.85
C GLU A 209 -4.28 42.85 19.32
N LYS A 210 -4.24 41.72 18.59
CA LYS A 210 -4.28 41.72 17.13
C LYS A 210 -5.61 42.24 16.58
N LEU A 211 -6.74 41.83 17.17
CA LEU A 211 -8.07 42.17 16.67
C LEU A 211 -8.42 43.65 16.93
N LEU A 212 -8.02 44.18 18.10
CA LEU A 212 -8.37 45.53 18.53
C LEU A 212 -7.26 46.56 18.26
N GLY A 213 -6.02 46.12 18.01
CA GLY A 213 -4.85 46.99 17.82
C GLY A 213 -4.42 47.74 19.08
N LEU A 214 -4.86 47.27 20.26
CA LEU A 214 -4.63 47.92 21.55
C LEU A 214 -3.89 46.96 22.50
N PRO A 215 -2.89 47.45 23.27
CA PRO A 215 -2.16 46.62 24.23
C PRO A 215 -3.09 46.14 25.36
N VAL A 216 -2.98 44.86 25.73
CA VAL A 216 -3.73 44.28 26.84
C VAL A 216 -3.12 44.75 28.16
N LEU A 217 -3.90 45.49 28.95
CA LEU A 217 -3.44 46.05 30.24
C LEU A 217 -3.53 45.05 31.41
N GLY A 218 -4.31 43.97 31.26
CA GLY A 218 -4.45 42.91 32.26
C GLY A 218 -5.61 41.96 31.97
N SER A 219 -5.54 40.74 32.50
CA SER A 219 -6.60 39.72 32.40
C SER A 219 -7.21 39.42 33.77
N VAL A 220 -8.54 39.28 33.82
CA VAL A 220 -9.28 38.90 35.04
C VAL A 220 -9.69 37.45 34.92
N THR A 221 -9.10 36.58 35.72
CA THR A 221 -9.41 35.14 35.71
C THR A 221 -10.69 34.88 36.50
N THR A 222 -11.55 33.98 36.00
CA THR A 222 -12.69 33.48 36.76
C THR A 222 -12.20 32.57 37.89
N ILE A 223 -12.52 32.94 39.14
CA ILE A 223 -12.23 32.13 40.31
C ILE A 223 -13.36 31.10 40.44
N GLU A 224 -13.06 29.82 40.20
CA GLU A 224 -13.96 28.73 40.60
C GLU A 224 -13.96 28.66 42.12
N ILE A 225 -15.07 29.08 42.73
CA ILE A 225 -15.30 28.88 44.17
C ILE A 225 -15.47 27.37 44.37
N LYS A 226 -14.38 26.68 44.76
CA LYS A 226 -14.49 25.34 45.33
C LYS A 226 -15.37 25.46 46.57
N GLU A 227 -16.61 24.97 46.48
CA GLU A 227 -17.38 24.67 47.68
C GLU A 227 -16.49 23.77 48.55
N GLY A 228 -16.12 24.29 49.72
CA GLY A 228 -15.28 23.58 50.67
C GLY A 228 -15.88 22.22 51.03
N PRO A 229 -15.07 21.27 51.55
CA PRO A 229 -15.57 19.95 51.88
C PRO A 229 -16.78 20.11 52.79
N SER A 230 -17.94 19.71 52.30
CA SER A 230 -19.17 19.66 53.08
C SER A 230 -18.86 18.89 54.35
N SER A 231 -18.84 19.62 55.47
CA SER A 231 -18.65 19.07 56.80
C SER A 231 -19.83 18.16 57.06
N LYS A 232 -19.67 16.87 56.74
CA LYS A 232 -20.60 15.82 57.18
C LYS A 232 -20.73 15.97 58.70
N PRO A 233 -21.95 16.06 59.25
CA PRO A 233 -22.14 16.23 60.68
C PRO A 233 -21.52 15.03 61.39
N SER A 234 -20.60 15.31 62.31
CA SER A 234 -19.99 14.32 63.19
C SER A 234 -21.08 13.56 63.94
N SER A 235 -21.18 12.26 63.70
CA SER A 235 -21.97 11.33 64.50
C SER A 235 -21.54 11.45 65.97
N GLN A 236 -22.34 12.15 66.78
CA GLN A 236 -22.27 12.10 68.23
C GLN A 236 -22.45 10.65 68.67
N LYS A 237 -21.36 10.04 69.13
CA LYS A 237 -21.37 8.75 69.81
C LYS A 237 -22.06 8.97 71.17
N LYS A 238 -23.29 8.45 71.30
CA LYS A 238 -24.08 8.49 72.55
C LYS A 238 -23.27 7.94 73.73
N GLN A 239 -23.31 8.68 74.84
CA GLN A 239 -22.79 8.31 76.15
C GLN A 239 -23.38 7.00 76.68
N ALA A 240 -22.57 6.21 77.38
CA ALA A 240 -23.02 5.28 78.40
C ALA A 240 -22.52 5.81 79.75
N VAL A 241 -23.41 6.48 80.49
CA VAL A 241 -23.20 6.83 81.90
C VAL A 241 -23.55 5.58 82.71
N ARG A 242 -22.56 4.98 83.38
CA ARG A 242 -22.79 3.98 84.41
C ARG A 242 -22.68 4.67 85.76
N GLY A 243 -23.80 4.74 86.47
CA GLY A 243 -23.84 5.14 87.87
C GLY A 243 -23.72 3.92 88.79
N GLU A 244 -23.05 4.12 89.92
CA GLU A 244 -23.25 3.45 91.21
C GLU A 244 -22.92 4.53 92.27
N THR A 245 -23.91 5.18 92.90
CA THR A 245 -24.56 4.88 94.20
C THR A 245 -23.65 4.81 95.44
N ILE A 246 -23.68 5.92 96.22
CA ILE A 246 -23.85 6.10 97.68
C ILE A 246 -23.05 5.23 98.67
N GLY A 247 -22.34 5.90 99.61
CA GLY A 247 -22.55 5.63 101.05
C GLY A 247 -21.32 5.60 101.95
N SER A 248 -21.30 6.56 102.91
CA SER A 248 -20.56 6.66 104.18
C SER A 248 -19.06 6.89 104.18
#